data_AF-A3E3N3-F1
#
_entry.id   AF-A3E3N3-F1
#
_cell.length_a   1.000
_cell.length_b   1.000
_cell.length_c   1.000
_cell.angle_alpha   90.00
_cell.angle_beta   90.00
_cell.angle_gamma   90.00
#
_symmetry.space_group_name_H-M   'P 1'
#
loop_
_entity.id
_entity.type
_entity.pdbx_description
1 polymer ?
#
loop_
_entity_poly.entity_id
_entity_poly.type
_entity_poly.pdbx_seq_one_letter_code
_entity_poly.pdbx_strand_id
1 'polypeptide(L)'
;MGLPEGPKFLGVLPLAASVAVAFVLCVARALVMLYSLSSYSDYVVAGVRFEELFQTAVATLGLAGPPLAVLAGFGVMFTMAKHVRALAIYLGVVTALELGSALFVLLNGGVCGAVAHEVLITRSPLFICLFIYLASFFWGAIIVGLECYIVFAVHQLATAVEKRETEEWLRYTTAVPHW
;
A
#
# COMPACT_ATOMS: atom_id res chain seq x y z
N MET A 1 3.50 -28.65 -9.05
CA MET A 1 3.81 -28.59 -7.61
C MET A 1 2.68 -27.83 -6.92
N GLY A 2 1.74 -28.54 -6.30
CA GLY A 2 0.70 -27.91 -5.49
C GLY A 2 1.31 -27.39 -4.19
N LEU A 3 1.11 -26.12 -3.89
CA LEU A 3 1.41 -25.60 -2.56
C LEU A 3 0.53 -26.38 -1.55
N PRO A 4 1.08 -26.96 -0.46
CA PRO A 4 0.25 -27.47 0.64
C PRO A 4 -0.77 -26.41 1.05
N GLU A 5 -1.94 -26.82 1.56
CA GLU A 5 -3.06 -25.94 1.95
C GLU A 5 -2.62 -24.90 3.01
N GLY A 6 -1.93 -23.87 2.56
CA GLY A 6 -1.52 -22.73 3.35
C GLY A 6 -2.70 -21.77 3.52
N PRO A 7 -2.54 -20.75 4.37
CA PRO A 7 -3.56 -19.73 4.55
C PRO A 7 -3.96 -19.13 3.19
N LYS A 8 -5.27 -19.03 2.96
CA LYS A 8 -5.85 -18.55 1.69
C LYS A 8 -5.99 -17.03 1.72
N PHE A 9 -5.65 -16.37 0.61
CA PHE A 9 -5.93 -14.95 0.40
C PHE A 9 -7.40 -14.78 0.02
N LEU A 10 -8.13 -13.90 0.72
CA LEU A 10 -9.57 -13.67 0.51
C LEU A 10 -10.42 -14.96 0.59
N GLY A 11 -9.95 -15.96 1.36
CA GLY A 11 -10.64 -17.25 1.54
C GLY A 11 -10.59 -18.20 0.34
N VAL A 12 -10.33 -17.71 -0.87
CA VAL A 12 -10.41 -18.51 -2.11
C VAL A 12 -9.08 -18.56 -2.87
N LEU A 13 -8.30 -17.48 -2.86
CA LEU A 13 -7.09 -17.35 -3.66
C LEU A 13 -5.85 -17.89 -2.92
N PRO A 14 -4.82 -18.33 -3.65
CA PRO A 14 -3.55 -18.70 -3.03
C PRO A 14 -2.89 -17.47 -2.39
N LEU A 15 -2.15 -17.66 -1.30
CA LEU A 15 -1.45 -16.58 -0.60
C LEU A 15 -0.51 -15.78 -1.51
N ALA A 16 0.08 -16.45 -2.51
CA ALA A 16 0.93 -15.82 -3.52
C ALA A 16 0.21 -14.76 -4.37
N ALA A 17 -1.12 -14.84 -4.49
CA ALA A 17 -1.90 -13.82 -5.19
C ALA A 17 -1.83 -12.46 -4.48
N SER A 18 -1.52 -12.42 -3.18
CA SER A 18 -1.35 -11.15 -2.45
C SER A 18 -0.23 -10.28 -3.02
N VAL A 19 0.87 -10.89 -3.50
CA VAL A 19 1.99 -10.17 -4.14
C VAL A 19 1.59 -9.64 -5.52
N ALA A 20 0.80 -10.37 -6.28
CA ALA A 20 0.28 -9.91 -7.56
C ALA A 20 -0.68 -8.71 -7.38
N VAL A 21 -1.57 -8.77 -6.38
CA VAL A 21 -2.45 -7.65 -6.03
C VAL A 21 -1.64 -6.45 -5.53
N ALA A 22 -0.63 -6.68 -4.67
CA ALA A 22 0.27 -5.63 -4.20
C ALA A 22 1.05 -4.98 -5.36
N PHE A 23 1.49 -5.76 -6.36
CA PHE A 23 2.13 -5.23 -7.56
C PHE A 23 1.20 -4.29 -8.33
N VAL A 24 -0.03 -4.71 -8.59
CA VAL A 24 -1.03 -3.86 -9.28
C VAL A 24 -1.29 -2.58 -8.50
N LEU A 25 -1.42 -2.68 -7.17
CA LEU A 25 -1.60 -1.52 -6.30
C LEU A 25 -0.40 -0.56 -6.36
N CYS A 26 0.83 -1.07 -6.27
CA CYS A 26 2.05 -0.26 -6.39
C CYS A 26 2.13 0.45 -7.74
N VAL A 27 1.79 -0.22 -8.84
CA VAL A 27 1.77 0.39 -10.18
C VAL A 27 0.69 1.46 -10.27
N ALA A 28 -0.53 1.17 -9.83
CA ALA A 28 -1.61 2.14 -9.83
C ALA A 28 -1.26 3.39 -8.99
N ARG A 29 -0.69 3.19 -7.79
CA ARG A 29 -0.22 4.28 -6.94
C ARG A 29 0.87 5.10 -7.62
N ALA A 30 1.87 4.45 -8.21
CA ALA A 30 2.94 5.14 -8.93
C ALA A 30 2.39 5.99 -10.10
N LEU A 31 1.43 5.46 -10.87
CA LEU A 31 0.78 6.19 -11.95
C LEU A 31 -0.01 7.40 -11.43
N VAL A 32 -0.79 7.23 -10.36
CA VAL A 32 -1.55 8.31 -9.75
C VAL A 32 -0.62 9.41 -9.21
N MET A 33 0.46 9.03 -8.52
CA MET A 33 1.44 10.00 -8.01
C MET A 33 2.16 10.74 -9.12
N LEU A 34 2.61 10.05 -10.18
CA LEU A 34 3.23 10.67 -11.35
C LEU A 34 2.28 11.62 -12.10
N TYR A 35 0.99 11.27 -12.14
CA TYR A 35 -0.01 12.09 -12.82
C TYR A 35 -0.41 13.33 -12.00
N SER A 36 -0.48 13.20 -10.68
CA SER A 36 -0.99 14.25 -9.79
C SER A 36 0.08 15.24 -9.31
N LEU A 37 1.32 14.79 -9.13
CA LEU A 37 2.38 15.60 -8.54
C LEU A 37 3.16 16.34 -9.62
N SER A 38 3.34 17.65 -9.41
CA SER A 38 4.10 18.53 -10.30
C SER A 38 5.40 18.94 -9.60
N SER A 39 6.52 18.90 -10.32
CA SER A 39 7.81 19.35 -9.78
C SER A 39 8.01 20.87 -9.83
N TYR A 40 7.04 21.62 -10.36
CA TYR A 40 7.19 23.06 -10.63
C TYR A 40 6.24 23.94 -9.79
N SER A 41 5.24 23.35 -9.14
CA SER A 41 4.18 24.12 -8.48
C SER A 41 3.73 23.46 -7.19
N ASP A 42 3.54 24.27 -6.16
CA ASP A 42 2.89 23.86 -4.91
C ASP A 42 1.56 23.16 -5.19
N TYR A 43 1.41 21.97 -4.62
CA TYR A 43 0.19 21.18 -4.74
C TYR A 43 -0.71 21.52 -3.56
N VAL A 44 -1.89 22.05 -3.87
CA VAL A 44 -2.87 22.46 -2.87
C VAL A 44 -4.03 21.47 -2.88
N VAL A 45 -4.19 20.72 -1.79
CA VAL A 45 -5.30 19.78 -1.60
C VAL A 45 -6.16 20.27 -0.47
N ALA A 46 -7.44 20.53 -0.72
CA ALA A 46 -8.38 20.94 0.32
C ALA A 46 -7.88 22.14 1.16
N GLY A 47 -7.17 23.08 0.54
CA GLY A 47 -6.59 24.25 1.22
C GLY A 47 -5.29 23.99 1.97
N VAL A 48 -4.83 22.73 2.05
CA VAL A 48 -3.53 22.35 2.59
C VAL A 48 -2.49 22.45 1.48
N ARG A 49 -1.41 23.20 1.72
CA ARG A 49 -0.29 23.30 0.80
C ARG A 49 0.75 22.24 1.13
N PHE A 50 1.14 21.43 0.14
CA PHE A 50 2.24 20.49 0.24
C PHE A 50 3.49 21.07 -0.41
N GLU A 51 4.56 21.18 0.35
CA GLU A 51 5.87 21.66 -0.13
C GLU A 51 6.43 20.73 -1.22
N GLU A 52 7.12 21.31 -2.21
CA GLU A 52 7.71 20.59 -3.34
C GLU A 52 8.66 19.46 -2.90
N LEU A 53 9.44 19.66 -1.84
CA LEU A 53 10.34 18.64 -1.28
C LEU A 53 9.56 17.43 -0.75
N PHE A 54 8.41 17.66 -0.10
CA PHE A 54 7.56 16.57 0.37
C PHE A 54 6.92 15.83 -0.79
N GLN A 55 6.43 16.55 -1.80
CA GLN A 55 5.84 15.96 -3.00
C GLN A 55 6.83 15.07 -3.75
N THR A 56 8.04 15.56 -3.98
CA THR A 56 9.11 14.80 -4.67
C THR A 56 9.54 13.58 -3.85
N ALA A 57 9.64 13.69 -2.53
CA ALA A 57 9.95 12.55 -1.65
C ALA A 57 8.86 11.47 -1.70
N VAL A 58 7.58 11.86 -1.65
CA VAL A 58 6.45 10.92 -1.73
C VAL A 58 6.37 10.27 -3.11
N ALA A 59 6.54 11.04 -4.19
CA ALA A 59 6.59 10.51 -5.56
C ALA A 59 7.72 9.49 -5.73
N THR A 60 8.91 9.81 -5.22
CA THR A 60 10.07 8.91 -5.27
C THR A 60 9.79 7.62 -4.50
N LEU A 61 9.16 7.71 -3.33
CA LEU A 61 8.74 6.54 -2.55
C LEU A 61 7.69 5.71 -3.30
N GLY A 62 6.74 6.34 -3.99
CA GLY A 62 5.74 5.66 -4.83
C GLY A 62 6.38 4.88 -5.99
N LEU A 63 7.42 5.45 -6.62
CA LEU A 63 8.17 4.79 -7.71
C LEU A 63 9.02 3.61 -7.27
N ALA A 64 9.42 3.55 -5.99
CA ALA A 64 10.16 2.41 -5.46
C ALA A 64 9.28 1.14 -5.30
N GLY A 65 7.95 1.28 -5.27
CA GLY A 65 7.03 0.18 -5.06
C GLY A 65 7.03 -0.89 -6.16
N PRO A 66 6.84 -0.52 -7.45
CA PRO A 66 6.85 -1.48 -8.55
C PRO A 66 8.09 -2.38 -8.62
N PRO A 67 9.34 -1.88 -8.57
CA PRO A 67 10.52 -2.76 -8.61
C PRO A 67 10.62 -3.66 -7.37
N LEU A 68 10.27 -3.18 -6.18
CA LEU A 68 10.22 -4.02 -4.97
C LEU A 68 9.16 -5.13 -5.10
N ALA A 69 8.03 -4.84 -5.71
CA ALA A 69 6.98 -5.83 -5.94
C ALA A 69 7.39 -6.91 -6.96
N VAL A 70 8.12 -6.53 -8.02
CA VAL A 70 8.72 -7.49 -8.96
C VAL A 70 9.76 -8.37 -8.26
N LEU A 71 10.64 -7.79 -7.45
CA LEU A 71 11.62 -8.55 -6.66
C LEU A 71 10.94 -9.52 -5.68
N ALA A 72 9.85 -9.10 -5.03
CA ALA A 72 9.07 -9.99 -4.19
C ALA A 72 8.42 -11.12 -4.98
N GLY A 73 7.94 -10.86 -6.21
CA GLY A 73 7.45 -11.90 -7.12
C GLY A 73 8.51 -12.97 -7.41
N PHE A 74 9.74 -12.56 -7.72
CA PHE A 74 10.88 -13.48 -7.83
C PHE A 74 11.20 -14.17 -6.49
N GLY A 75 11.11 -13.45 -5.38
CA GLY A 75 11.32 -14.01 -4.05
C GLY A 75 10.32 -15.12 -3.69
N VAL A 76 9.06 -15.00 -4.12
CA VAL A 76 8.07 -16.08 -3.96
C VAL A 76 8.42 -17.27 -4.85
N MET A 77 8.84 -17.05 -6.09
CA MET A 77 9.19 -18.12 -7.04
C MET A 77 10.45 -18.90 -6.62
N PHE A 78 11.47 -18.20 -6.10
CA PHE A 78 12.76 -18.76 -5.72
C PHE A 78 12.92 -18.95 -4.20
N THR A 79 11.81 -18.98 -3.45
CA THR A 79 11.79 -19.18 -1.99
C THR A 79 12.71 -18.24 -1.19
N MET A 80 12.95 -17.01 -1.66
CA MET A 80 13.78 -16.00 -0.99
C MET A 80 12.93 -15.07 -0.11
N ALA A 81 12.94 -15.29 1.21
CA ALA A 81 12.08 -14.54 2.13
C ALA A 81 12.45 -13.05 2.21
N LYS A 82 13.73 -12.71 2.02
CA LYS A 82 14.25 -11.34 2.12
C LYS A 82 13.51 -10.35 1.23
N HIS A 83 13.23 -10.72 -0.03
CA HIS A 83 12.57 -9.84 -0.99
C HIS A 83 11.08 -9.63 -0.66
N VAL A 84 10.38 -10.68 -0.25
CA VAL A 84 8.97 -10.60 0.15
C VAL A 84 8.83 -9.75 1.42
N ARG A 85 9.75 -9.90 2.38
CA ARG A 85 9.78 -9.11 3.62
C ARG A 85 10.09 -7.64 3.37
N ALA A 86 10.99 -7.34 2.44
CA ALA A 86 11.27 -5.97 2.01
C ALA A 86 10.01 -5.28 1.45
N LEU A 87 9.23 -5.98 0.60
CA LEU A 87 7.96 -5.47 0.11
C LEU A 87 6.95 -5.26 1.25
N ALA A 88 6.82 -6.20 2.19
CA ALA A 88 5.90 -6.07 3.32
C ALA A 88 6.21 -4.83 4.17
N ILE A 89 7.49 -4.58 4.47
CA ILE A 89 7.94 -3.39 5.21
C ILE A 89 7.64 -2.12 4.41
N TYR A 90 7.96 -2.12 3.11
CA TYR A 90 7.67 -0.98 2.23
C TYR A 90 6.18 -0.64 2.23
N LEU A 91 5.30 -1.62 2.02
CA LEU A 91 3.85 -1.41 2.03
C LEU A 91 3.39 -0.86 3.38
N GLY A 92 3.92 -1.39 4.49
CA GLY A 92 3.59 -0.88 5.83
C GLY A 92 4.00 0.58 6.04
N VAL A 93 5.17 0.99 5.57
CA VAL A 93 5.63 2.39 5.63
C VAL A 93 4.75 3.29 4.76
N VAL A 94 4.44 2.88 3.53
CA VAL A 94 3.60 3.71 2.63
C VAL A 94 2.18 3.85 3.17
N THR A 95 1.55 2.77 3.63
CA THR A 95 0.21 2.83 4.23
C THR A 95 0.19 3.67 5.50
N ALA A 96 1.24 3.64 6.32
CA ALA A 96 1.35 4.52 7.48
C ALA A 96 1.45 6.00 7.08
N LEU A 97 2.20 6.30 6.02
CA LEU A 97 2.32 7.65 5.48
C LEU A 97 1.00 8.16 4.88
N GLU A 98 0.30 7.31 4.12
CA GLU A 98 -1.02 7.62 3.54
C GLU A 98 -2.09 7.81 4.61
N LEU A 99 -2.09 6.98 5.66
CA LEU A 99 -2.97 7.18 6.81
C LEU A 99 -2.65 8.50 7.54
N GLY A 100 -1.38 8.79 7.75
CA GLY A 100 -0.94 10.04 8.38
C GLY A 100 -1.34 11.28 7.57
N SER A 101 -1.13 11.25 6.26
CA SER A 101 -1.51 12.36 5.37
C SER A 101 -3.03 12.50 5.22
N ALA A 102 -3.76 11.39 5.14
CA ALA A 102 -5.23 11.41 5.11
C ALA A 102 -5.81 12.00 6.40
N LEU A 103 -5.31 11.59 7.57
CA LEU A 103 -5.71 12.17 8.85
C LEU A 103 -5.36 13.65 8.94
N PHE A 104 -4.17 14.04 8.48
CA PHE A 104 -3.76 15.45 8.45
C PHE A 104 -4.68 16.30 7.59
N VAL A 105 -5.04 15.84 6.39
CA VAL A 105 -5.97 16.52 5.47
C VAL A 105 -7.40 16.53 6.04
N LEU A 106 -7.85 15.47 6.70
CA LEU A 106 -9.18 15.43 7.31
C LEU A 106 -9.31 16.41 8.50
N LEU A 107 -8.24 16.56 9.29
CA LEU A 107 -8.24 17.43 10.47
C LEU A 107 -8.00 18.91 10.14
N ASN A 108 -7.16 19.21 9.15
CA ASN A 108 -6.75 20.59 8.83
C ASN A 108 -7.32 21.11 7.51
N GLY A 109 -7.86 20.24 6.66
CA GLY A 109 -8.31 20.58 5.31
C GLY A 109 -9.78 20.98 5.22
N GLY A 110 -10.05 21.94 4.34
CA GLY A 110 -11.38 22.32 3.86
C GLY A 110 -11.89 21.38 2.77
N VAL A 111 -12.02 20.08 3.05
CA VAL A 111 -12.42 19.05 2.08
C VAL A 111 -13.74 19.42 1.38
N CYS A 112 -14.68 19.98 2.13
CA CYS A 112 -15.96 20.43 1.57
C CYS A 112 -15.78 21.50 0.48
N GLY A 113 -14.90 22.49 0.68
CA GLY A 113 -14.66 23.56 -0.28
C GLY A 113 -13.92 23.10 -1.54
N ALA A 114 -13.17 22.01 -1.45
CA ALA A 114 -12.49 21.41 -2.61
C ALA A 114 -13.39 20.51 -3.46
N VAL A 115 -14.41 19.89 -2.85
CA VAL A 115 -15.29 18.92 -3.53
C VAL A 115 -16.62 19.54 -3.97
N ALA A 116 -17.20 20.42 -3.15
CA ALA A 116 -18.49 21.04 -3.44
C ALA A 116 -18.33 22.30 -4.28
N HIS A 117 -19.15 22.43 -5.32
CA HIS A 117 -19.23 23.67 -6.08
C HIS A 117 -19.86 24.79 -5.23
N GLU A 118 -19.30 25.99 -5.29
CA GLU A 118 -19.68 27.16 -4.49
C GLU A 118 -21.20 27.42 -4.45
N VAL A 119 -21.90 27.20 -5.55
CA VAL A 119 -23.37 27.43 -5.66
C VAL A 119 -24.17 26.54 -4.69
N LEU A 120 -23.71 25.31 -4.45
CA LEU A 120 -24.35 24.37 -3.52
C LEU A 120 -24.10 24.76 -2.06
N ILE A 121 -22.92 25.31 -1.76
CA ILE A 121 -22.51 25.69 -0.41
C ILE A 121 -23.40 26.82 0.13
N THR A 122 -23.83 27.75 -0.72
CA THR A 122 -24.59 28.94 -0.30
C THR A 122 -25.98 28.62 0.27
N ARG A 123 -26.61 27.50 -0.12
CA ARG A 123 -27.99 27.19 0.30
C ARG A 123 -28.10 26.35 1.58
N SER A 124 -27.16 25.45 1.82
CA SER A 124 -27.17 24.57 3.01
C SER A 124 -25.77 24.02 3.31
N PRO A 125 -24.84 24.85 3.79
CA PRO A 125 -23.43 24.48 3.89
C PRO A 125 -23.20 23.32 4.86
N LEU A 126 -23.89 23.32 6.00
CA LEU A 126 -23.68 22.33 7.06
C LEU A 126 -24.05 20.90 6.61
N PHE A 127 -25.22 20.72 5.98
CA PHE A 127 -25.69 19.40 5.57
C PHE A 127 -24.79 18.80 4.48
N ILE A 128 -24.44 19.59 3.47
CA ILE A 128 -23.61 19.14 2.35
C ILE A 128 -22.19 18.82 2.81
N CYS A 129 -21.59 19.71 3.63
CA CYS A 129 -20.25 19.46 4.13
C CYS A 129 -20.20 18.24 5.05
N LEU A 130 -21.17 18.06 5.95
CA LEU A 130 -21.23 16.87 6.81
C LEU A 130 -21.30 15.59 5.99
N PHE A 131 -22.13 15.58 4.94
CA PHE A 131 -22.25 14.43 4.04
C PHE A 131 -20.94 14.13 3.31
N ILE A 132 -20.25 15.15 2.79
CA ILE A 132 -18.95 15.00 2.12
C ILE A 132 -17.91 14.46 3.11
N TYR A 133 -17.81 15.01 4.32
CA TYR A 133 -16.87 14.53 5.33
C TYR A 133 -17.14 13.07 5.70
N LEU A 134 -18.40 12.68 5.90
CA LEU A 134 -18.77 11.31 6.23
C LEU A 134 -18.44 10.36 5.07
N ALA A 135 -18.74 10.75 3.83
CA ALA A 135 -18.43 9.98 2.64
C ALA A 135 -16.91 9.82 2.46
N SER A 136 -16.14 10.91 2.56
CA SER A 136 -14.67 10.87 2.47
C SER A 136 -14.05 10.01 3.56
N PHE A 137 -14.53 10.10 4.79
CA PHE A 137 -14.08 9.27 5.89
C PHE A 137 -14.40 7.79 5.66
N PHE A 138 -15.62 7.47 5.25
CA PHE A 138 -16.06 6.10 4.97
C PHE A 138 -15.22 5.45 3.86
N TRP A 139 -15.08 6.12 2.71
CA TRP A 139 -14.30 5.59 1.58
C TRP A 139 -12.80 5.55 1.90
N GLY A 140 -12.27 6.55 2.61
CA GLY A 140 -10.89 6.54 3.09
C GLY A 140 -10.61 5.37 4.02
N ALA A 141 -11.50 5.09 4.97
CA ALA A 141 -11.39 3.95 5.88
C ALA A 141 -11.42 2.60 5.15
N ILE A 142 -12.25 2.46 4.11
CA ILE A 142 -12.29 1.25 3.27
C ILE A 142 -10.96 1.05 2.54
N ILE A 143 -10.43 2.11 1.91
CA ILE A 143 -9.16 2.04 1.18
C ILE A 143 -8.02 1.67 2.12
N VAL A 144 -7.87 2.38 3.24
CA VAL A 144 -6.85 2.09 4.26
C VAL A 144 -7.01 0.67 4.82
N GLY A 145 -8.25 0.23 5.08
CA GLY A 145 -8.52 -1.12 5.55
C GLY A 145 -8.07 -2.19 4.55
N LEU A 146 -8.32 -1.97 3.25
CA LEU A 146 -7.86 -2.84 2.18
C LEU A 146 -6.33 -2.88 2.10
N GLU A 147 -5.67 -1.75 2.23
CA GLU A 147 -4.20 -1.68 2.23
C GLU A 147 -3.58 -2.40 3.42
N CYS A 148 -4.09 -2.14 4.63
CA CYS A 148 -3.67 -2.84 5.85
C CYS A 148 -3.84 -4.36 5.71
N TYR A 149 -4.93 -4.81 5.08
CA TYR A 149 -5.15 -6.22 4.80
C TYR A 149 -4.12 -6.79 3.81
N ILE A 150 -3.78 -6.05 2.74
CA ILE A 150 -2.74 -6.46 1.78
C ILE A 150 -1.36 -6.52 2.46
N VAL A 151 -1.00 -5.51 3.26
CA VAL A 151 0.24 -5.49 4.06
C VAL A 151 0.33 -6.73 4.93
N PHE A 152 -0.74 -7.03 5.66
CA PHE A 152 -0.83 -8.21 6.50
C PHE A 152 -0.68 -9.51 5.69
N ALA A 153 -1.38 -9.63 4.55
CA ALA A 153 -1.30 -10.82 3.71
C ALA A 153 0.11 -11.06 3.13
N VAL A 154 0.78 -10.00 2.66
CA VAL A 154 2.17 -10.08 2.15
C VAL A 154 3.14 -10.40 3.29
N HIS A 155 2.89 -9.87 4.49
CA HIS A 155 3.67 -10.22 5.68
C HIS A 155 3.53 -11.70 6.05
N GLN A 156 2.31 -12.24 6.07
CA GLN A 156 2.06 -13.66 6.29
C GLN A 156 2.74 -14.53 5.22
N LEU A 157 2.75 -14.08 3.96
CA LEU A 157 3.47 -14.76 2.90
C LEU A 157 4.99 -14.76 3.14
N ALA A 158 5.56 -13.63 3.57
CA ALA A 158 6.98 -13.55 3.89
C ALA A 158 7.36 -14.57 4.98
N THR A 159 6.56 -14.67 6.05
CA THR A 159 6.79 -15.66 7.13
C THR A 159 6.64 -17.10 6.63
N ALA A 160 5.70 -17.36 5.71
CA ALA A 160 5.51 -18.68 5.13
C ALA A 160 6.69 -19.09 4.23
N VAL A 161 7.25 -18.15 3.45
CA VAL A 161 8.44 -18.38 2.62
C VAL A 161 9.68 -18.60 3.49
N GLU A 162 9.85 -17.82 4.56
CA GLU A 162 10.97 -17.94 5.51
C GLU A 162 11.05 -19.33 6.16
N LYS A 163 9.89 -19.91 6.52
CA LYS A 163 9.82 -21.27 7.04
C LYS A 163 10.29 -22.30 6.02
N ARG A 164 9.88 -22.16 4.76
CA ARG A 164 10.27 -23.08 3.67
C ARG A 164 11.75 -22.99 3.34
N GLU A 165 12.27 -21.77 3.26
CA GLU A 165 13.69 -21.51 3.07
C GLU A 165 14.50 -22.26 4.15
N THR A 166 14.09 -22.11 5.42
CA THR A 166 14.74 -22.79 6.56
C THR A 166 14.65 -24.32 6.47
N GLU A 167 13.50 -24.87 6.09
CA GLU A 167 13.32 -26.31 5.89
C GLU A 167 14.22 -26.87 4.77
N GLU A 168 14.36 -26.13 3.66
CA GLU A 168 15.24 -26.49 2.55
C GLU A 168 16.70 -26.51 3.01
N TRP A 169 17.16 -25.48 3.74
CA TRP A 169 18.50 -25.44 4.32
C TRP A 169 18.79 -26.61 5.28
N LEU A 170 17.82 -26.98 6.13
CA LEU A 170 17.97 -28.12 7.04
C LEU A 170 18.08 -29.46 6.29
N ARG A 171 17.37 -29.63 5.18
CA ARG A 171 17.51 -30.82 4.33
C ARG A 171 18.90 -30.94 3.72
N TYR A 172 19.49 -29.83 3.28
CA TYR A 172 20.85 -29.86 2.72
C TYR A 172 21.91 -30.15 3.78
N THR A 173 21.79 -29.57 4.97
CA THR A 173 22.77 -29.77 6.05
C THR A 173 22.76 -31.18 6.61
N THR A 174 21.59 -31.83 6.70
CA THR A 174 21.47 -33.22 7.17
C THR A 174 21.87 -34.26 6.12
N ALA A 175 21.82 -33.91 4.82
CA ALA A 175 22.16 -34.82 3.73
C ALA A 175 23.67 -34.97 3.46
N VAL A 176 24.50 -34.06 3.97
CA VAL A 176 25.96 -34.13 3.78
C VAL A 176 26.57 -34.93 4.93
N PRO A 177 27.15 -36.12 4.69
CA PRO A 177 27.82 -36.88 5.73
C PRO A 177 29.05 -36.11 6.23
N HIS A 178 29.11 -35.88 7.54
CA HIS A 178 30.29 -35.34 8.21
C HIS A 178 31.32 -36.48 8.30
N TRP A 179 32.29 -36.51 7.40
CA TRP A 179 33.46 -37.39 7.47
C TRP A 179 34.58 -36.71 8.26
#